data_AF-A0A8C6Y905-F1
#
_entry.id   AF-A0A8C6Y905-F1
#
_cell.length_a   1.000
_cell.length_b   1.000
_cell.length_c   1.000
_cell.angle_alpha   90.00
_cell.angle_beta   90.00
_cell.angle_gamma   90.00
#
_symmetry.space_group_name_H-M   'P 1'
#
loop_
_entity.id
_entity.type
_entity.pdbx_description
1 polymer ?
#
loop_
_entity_poly.entity_id
_entity_poly.type
_entity_poly.pdbx_seq_one_letter_code
_entity_poly.pdbx_strand_id
1 'polypeptide(L)'
;MEKDRLLLCTVLLIFSVPGIFTNTDLGGKAFVFSKLSANSHVLLKPNLDQSLRQLTLCLRFFTDLTRSFSLFSAASRYQDNEILLWRNPHGFEVCVGGECAVFIMPNPSDRSAIRWRLPRKGSARGSGVKTDLMVMLGLEQDSYGGCFDVKQSFVGEIAEVSLWDKVLTAKGVNKTQLPGASKPLLDWTSLKFQIQGDIVIIMKKL
;
A
#
# COMPACT_ATOMS: atom_id res chain seq x y z
N MET A 1 -5.43 16.87 21.28
CA MET A 1 -4.55 16.87 20.09
C MET A 1 -5.03 15.94 18.97
N GLU A 2 -5.64 14.79 19.27
CA GLU A 2 -6.20 13.89 18.23
C GLU A 2 -7.55 14.39 17.66
N LYS A 3 -8.37 15.01 18.53
CA LYS A 3 -9.68 15.55 18.18
C LYS A 3 -9.64 16.72 17.17
N ASP A 4 -8.54 17.46 17.13
CA ASP A 4 -8.41 18.66 16.29
C ASP A 4 -8.01 18.32 14.84
N ARG A 5 -7.34 17.18 14.62
CA ARG A 5 -7.01 16.67 13.28
C ARG A 5 -8.25 16.18 12.54
N LEU A 6 -9.14 15.47 13.24
CA LEU A 6 -10.40 14.96 12.68
C LEU A 6 -11.35 16.08 12.22
N LEU A 7 -11.33 17.23 12.90
CA LEU A 7 -12.22 18.35 12.60
C LEU A 7 -11.80 19.14 11.35
N LEU A 8 -10.49 19.19 11.05
CA LEU A 8 -9.97 19.89 9.87
C LEU A 8 -10.19 19.09 8.57
N CYS A 9 -10.26 17.77 8.72
CA CYS A 9 -10.42 16.80 7.64
C CYS A 9 -11.78 16.83 6.93
N THR A 10 -12.85 17.20 7.62
CA THR A 10 -14.22 17.19 7.08
C THR A 10 -14.51 18.32 6.08
N VAL A 11 -13.62 19.32 5.96
CA VAL A 11 -13.88 20.55 5.17
C VAL A 11 -13.37 20.48 3.72
N LEU A 12 -12.56 19.47 3.35
CA LEU A 12 -11.98 19.37 2.00
C LEU A 12 -12.72 18.34 1.12
N LEU A 13 -13.91 18.70 0.65
CA LEU A 13 -14.51 18.04 -0.52
C LEU A 13 -13.77 18.49 -1.79
N ILE A 14 -12.67 17.81 -2.11
CA ILE A 14 -11.94 18.03 -3.35
C ILE A 14 -12.74 17.37 -4.47
N PHE A 15 -13.23 18.16 -5.43
CA PHE A 15 -13.72 17.65 -6.71
C PHE A 15 -12.56 16.92 -7.41
N SER A 16 -12.54 15.59 -7.30
CA SER A 16 -11.61 14.77 -8.09
C SER A 16 -12.10 14.78 -9.53
N VAL A 17 -11.25 15.27 -10.44
CA VAL A 17 -11.45 15.00 -11.87
C VAL A 17 -11.43 13.48 -12.01
N PRO A 18 -12.44 12.84 -12.63
CA PRO A 18 -12.42 11.40 -12.83
C PRO A 18 -11.22 11.06 -13.71
N GLY A 19 -10.15 10.60 -13.06
CA GLY A 19 -8.94 10.20 -13.76
C GLY A 19 -9.15 8.85 -14.43
N ILE A 20 -8.50 8.70 -15.57
CA ILE A 20 -8.54 7.45 -16.33
C ILE A 20 -7.54 6.49 -15.68
N PHE A 21 -8.04 5.35 -15.23
CA PHE A 21 -7.16 4.25 -14.81
C PHE A 21 -6.47 3.65 -16.03
N THR A 22 -5.15 3.60 -16.00
CA THR A 22 -4.33 2.89 -16.97
C THR A 22 -4.16 1.43 -16.55
N ASN A 23 -4.26 0.49 -17.48
CA ASN A 23 -3.86 -0.92 -17.27
C ASN A 23 -2.55 -1.16 -18.02
N THR A 24 -1.48 -1.49 -17.31
CA THR A 24 -0.15 -1.59 -17.95
C THR A 24 0.74 -2.62 -17.27
N ASP A 25 1.56 -3.28 -18.08
CA ASP A 25 2.69 -4.08 -17.61
C ASP A 25 3.84 -3.17 -17.15
N LEU A 26 4.09 -3.17 -15.84
CA LEU A 26 5.16 -2.43 -15.19
C LEU A 26 6.37 -3.32 -14.87
N GLY A 27 6.45 -4.53 -15.44
CA GLY A 27 7.62 -5.40 -15.38
C GLY A 27 8.90 -4.64 -15.71
N GLY A 28 9.87 -4.69 -14.80
CA GLY A 28 11.14 -3.97 -14.96
C GLY A 28 11.07 -2.46 -14.71
N LYS A 29 9.92 -1.92 -14.26
CA LYS A 29 9.72 -0.50 -13.98
C LYS A 29 9.43 -0.23 -12.49
N ALA A 30 9.59 1.02 -12.09
CA ALA A 30 9.28 1.52 -10.75
C ALA A 30 8.56 2.88 -10.83
N PHE A 31 7.67 3.14 -9.87
CA PHE A 31 7.19 4.49 -9.60
C PHE A 31 8.22 5.24 -8.76
N VAL A 32 8.52 6.49 -9.12
CA VAL A 32 9.46 7.35 -8.40
C VAL A 32 8.75 8.54 -7.78
N PHE A 33 8.80 8.62 -6.47
CA PHE A 33 8.33 9.74 -5.66
C PHE A 33 9.54 10.60 -5.33
N SER A 34 9.71 11.71 -6.06
CA SER A 34 10.96 12.48 -6.07
C SER A 34 11.16 13.40 -4.86
N LYS A 35 10.08 13.79 -4.18
CA LYS A 35 10.11 14.74 -3.06
C LYS A 35 8.94 14.55 -2.12
N LEU A 36 9.06 15.10 -0.92
CA LEU A 36 7.96 15.24 0.04
C LEU A 36 6.78 15.93 -0.63
N SER A 37 5.59 15.35 -0.49
CA SER A 37 4.39 15.87 -1.11
C SER A 37 3.16 15.50 -0.29
N ALA A 38 2.14 16.36 -0.34
CA ALA A 38 0.81 16.08 0.18
C ALA A 38 -0.20 15.72 -0.93
N ASN A 39 0.25 15.65 -2.19
CA ASN A 39 -0.63 15.38 -3.34
C ASN A 39 -0.05 14.39 -4.36
N SER A 40 1.21 13.96 -4.21
CA SER A 40 1.82 12.95 -5.09
C SER A 40 1.48 11.55 -4.60
N HIS A 41 0.55 10.87 -5.26
CA HIS A 41 0.19 9.49 -4.96
C HIS A 41 -0.20 8.70 -6.22
N VAL A 42 -0.15 7.37 -6.13
CA VAL A 42 -0.68 6.47 -7.15
C VAL A 42 -1.91 5.78 -6.59
N LEU A 43 -3.08 6.01 -7.19
CA LEU A 43 -4.29 5.25 -6.91
C LEU A 43 -4.20 3.89 -7.59
N LEU A 44 -4.53 2.82 -6.88
CA LEU A 44 -4.56 1.45 -7.38
C LEU A 44 -5.99 0.93 -7.36
N LYS A 45 -6.37 0.17 -8.40
CA LYS A 45 -7.68 -0.48 -8.47
C LYS A 45 -7.54 -2.00 -8.36
N PRO A 46 -7.65 -2.58 -7.15
CA PRO A 46 -7.64 -4.02 -6.97
C PRO A 46 -8.88 -4.65 -7.62
N ASN A 47 -8.73 -5.87 -8.15
CA ASN A 47 -9.85 -6.67 -8.63
C ASN A 47 -10.54 -7.38 -7.46
N LEU A 48 -11.26 -6.61 -6.64
CA LEU A 48 -11.85 -7.06 -5.39
C LEU A 48 -13.37 -7.18 -5.49
N ASP A 49 -13.87 -8.41 -5.59
CA ASP A 49 -15.31 -8.69 -5.69
C ASP A 49 -15.95 -9.07 -4.34
N GLN A 50 -15.12 -9.40 -3.34
CA GLN A 50 -15.57 -9.88 -2.03
C GLN A 50 -14.67 -9.37 -0.90
N SER A 51 -15.22 -9.32 0.32
CA SER A 51 -14.47 -8.91 1.50
C SER A 51 -13.29 -9.86 1.79
N LEU A 52 -12.11 -9.31 2.13
CA LEU A 52 -10.91 -10.12 2.39
C LEU A 52 -10.87 -10.59 3.85
N ARG A 53 -10.71 -11.89 4.06
CA ARG A 53 -10.49 -12.49 5.38
C ARG A 53 -9.03 -12.83 5.67
N GLN A 54 -8.24 -12.88 4.62
CA GLN A 54 -6.82 -13.18 4.62
C GLN A 54 -6.20 -12.50 3.41
N LEU A 55 -4.93 -12.12 3.50
CA LEU A 55 -4.24 -11.50 2.39
C LEU A 55 -2.74 -11.78 2.42
N THR A 56 -2.09 -11.55 1.28
CA THR A 56 -0.64 -11.40 1.17
C THR A 56 -0.37 -10.14 0.36
N LEU A 57 0.43 -9.23 0.89
CA LEU A 57 0.95 -8.08 0.17
C LEU A 57 2.44 -8.29 -0.09
N CYS A 58 2.87 -8.06 -1.32
CA CYS A 58 4.27 -7.97 -1.70
C CYS A 58 4.51 -6.67 -2.45
N LEU A 59 5.64 -6.02 -2.21
CA LEU A 59 6.16 -4.92 -2.98
C LEU A 59 7.70 -4.92 -2.90
N ARG A 60 8.35 -4.04 -3.64
CA ARG A 60 9.73 -3.64 -3.44
C ARG A 60 9.77 -2.14 -3.32
N PHE A 61 10.68 -1.65 -2.49
CA PHE A 61 10.91 -0.22 -2.40
C PHE A 61 12.39 0.07 -2.18
N PHE A 62 12.81 1.25 -2.60
CA PHE A 62 14.13 1.81 -2.32
C PHE A 62 13.96 3.25 -1.84
N THR A 63 14.66 3.63 -0.78
CA THR A 63 14.57 4.96 -0.19
C THR A 63 15.75 5.24 0.73
N ASP A 64 16.11 6.51 0.84
CA ASP A 64 17.06 7.02 1.84
C ASP A 64 16.37 7.64 3.06
N LEU A 65 15.04 7.55 3.14
CA LEU A 65 14.28 8.04 4.28
C LEU A 65 14.58 7.23 5.55
N THR A 66 14.90 7.93 6.63
CA THR A 66 15.15 7.36 7.96
C THR A 66 13.97 7.53 8.93
N ARG A 67 13.07 8.47 8.64
CA ARG A 67 11.83 8.69 9.39
C ARG A 67 10.78 7.62 9.06
N SER A 68 9.67 7.63 9.78
CA SER A 68 8.51 6.79 9.43
C SER A 68 7.76 7.29 8.19
N PHE A 69 7.21 6.37 7.40
CA PHE A 69 6.44 6.68 6.20
C PHE A 69 5.52 5.51 5.80
N SER A 70 4.50 5.81 4.99
CA SER A 70 3.59 4.80 4.43
C SER A 70 4.16 4.20 3.13
N LEU A 71 4.12 2.88 3.01
CA LEU A 71 4.47 2.17 1.76
C LEU A 71 3.23 1.77 0.96
N PHE A 72 2.13 1.46 1.65
CA PHE A 72 0.86 1.05 1.08
C PHE A 72 -0.25 1.44 2.05
N SER A 73 -1.22 2.22 1.59
CA SER A 73 -2.37 2.62 2.42
C SER A 73 -3.66 2.29 1.68
N ALA A 74 -4.57 1.61 2.38
CA ALA A 74 -5.94 1.38 1.95
C ALA A 74 -6.91 1.77 3.07
N ALA A 75 -7.88 2.60 2.73
CA ALA A 75 -8.97 3.01 3.61
C ALA A 75 -10.32 2.62 2.99
N SER A 76 -11.30 2.28 3.83
CA SER A 76 -12.70 2.19 3.43
C SER A 76 -13.43 3.48 3.83
N ARG A 77 -14.71 3.63 3.44
CA ARG A 77 -15.49 4.83 3.78
C ARG A 77 -15.64 5.09 5.28
N TYR A 78 -15.43 4.06 6.10
CA TYR A 78 -15.72 4.09 7.54
C TYR A 78 -14.54 3.67 8.42
N GLN A 79 -13.40 3.37 7.83
CA GLN A 79 -12.24 2.86 8.55
C GLN A 79 -10.97 3.24 7.78
N ASP A 80 -10.14 4.05 8.45
CA ASP A 80 -8.74 4.24 8.09
C ASP A 80 -7.96 2.94 8.36
N ASN A 81 -6.72 2.84 7.86
CA ASN A 81 -5.85 1.71 8.19
C ASN A 81 -6.48 0.32 7.93
N GLU A 82 -7.37 0.23 6.95
CA GLU A 82 -8.04 -1.01 6.57
C GLU A 82 -7.00 -2.02 6.06
N ILE A 83 -6.05 -1.55 5.26
CA ILE A 83 -4.76 -2.21 5.05
C ILE A 83 -3.68 -1.13 5.08
N LEU A 84 -2.76 -1.21 6.03
CA LEU A 84 -1.60 -0.31 6.09
C LEU A 84 -0.32 -1.14 6.13
N LEU A 85 0.64 -0.80 5.27
CA LEU A 85 2.04 -1.17 5.44
C LEU A 85 2.84 0.08 5.73
N TRP A 86 3.28 0.19 6.97
CA TRP A 86 3.98 1.34 7.50
C TRP A 86 5.43 0.98 7.84
N ARG A 87 6.37 1.82 7.44
CA ARG A 87 7.77 1.70 7.83
C ARG A 87 8.04 2.62 9.01
N ASN A 88 8.54 2.05 10.10
CA ASN A 88 9.13 2.77 11.22
C ASN A 88 10.66 2.71 11.15
N PRO A 89 11.45 3.56 11.83
CA PRO A 89 12.91 3.46 11.84
C PRO A 89 13.42 2.06 12.25
N HIS A 90 12.75 1.43 13.22
CA HIS A 90 13.16 0.16 13.82
C HIS A 90 12.45 -1.07 13.25
N GLY A 91 11.49 -0.90 12.34
CA GLY A 91 10.68 -2.03 11.92
C GLY A 91 9.56 -1.69 10.96
N PHE A 92 8.57 -2.56 10.89
CA PHE A 92 7.36 -2.38 10.12
C PHE A 92 6.16 -2.46 11.03
N GLU A 93 5.12 -1.74 10.67
CA GLU A 93 3.81 -1.86 11.27
C GLU A 93 2.82 -2.22 10.16
N VAL A 94 1.96 -3.18 10.46
CA VAL A 94 0.97 -3.69 9.52
C VAL A 94 -0.38 -3.66 10.16
N CYS A 95 -1.33 -2.97 9.53
CA CYS A 95 -2.72 -2.92 9.98
C CYS A 95 -3.62 -3.68 9.00
N VAL A 96 -4.59 -4.43 9.54
CA VAL A 96 -5.64 -5.10 8.78
C VAL A 96 -6.97 -4.91 9.51
N GLY A 97 -7.93 -4.24 8.87
CA GLY A 97 -9.22 -3.89 9.47
C GLY A 97 -9.07 -3.05 10.74
N GLY A 98 -8.11 -2.12 10.76
CA GLY A 98 -7.82 -1.25 11.91
C GLY A 98 -7.02 -1.91 13.04
N GLU A 99 -6.80 -3.24 13.04
CA GLU A 99 -5.92 -3.89 14.02
C GLU A 99 -4.47 -3.94 13.50
N CYS A 100 -3.54 -3.34 14.25
CA CYS A 100 -2.14 -3.21 13.86
C CYS A 100 -1.20 -4.16 14.64
N ALA A 101 -0.13 -4.61 13.98
CA ALA A 101 0.95 -5.38 14.56
C ALA A 101 2.32 -4.80 14.13
N VAL A 102 3.22 -4.63 15.11
CA VAL A 102 4.57 -4.11 14.89
C VAL A 102 5.58 -5.25 14.85
N PHE A 103 6.49 -5.19 13.89
CA PHE A 103 7.59 -6.12 13.69
C PHE A 103 8.90 -5.35 13.74
N ILE A 104 9.69 -5.60 14.78
CA ILE A 104 11.00 -4.98 14.94
C ILE A 104 12.01 -5.74 14.08
N MET A 105 12.76 -5.00 13.27
CA MET A 105 13.86 -5.55 12.48
C MET A 105 15.07 -5.73 13.41
N PRO A 106 15.66 -6.95 13.50
CA PRO A 106 16.84 -7.18 14.33
C PRO A 106 18.01 -6.29 13.92
N ASN A 107 18.13 -6.00 12.62
CA ASN A 107 19.10 -5.09 12.07
C ASN A 107 18.40 -4.05 11.17
N PRO A 108 18.28 -2.79 11.61
CA PRO A 108 17.65 -1.71 10.83
C PRO A 108 18.34 -1.43 9.49
N SER A 109 19.59 -1.86 9.35
CA SER A 109 20.45 -1.64 8.17
C SER A 109 20.25 -2.68 7.06
N ASP A 110 19.49 -3.76 7.29
CA ASP A 110 19.21 -4.77 6.27
C ASP A 110 18.26 -4.20 5.20
N ARG A 111 18.84 -3.64 4.14
CA ARG A 111 18.16 -3.05 2.98
C ARG A 111 17.54 -4.08 2.01
N SER A 112 17.57 -5.36 2.34
CA SER A 112 17.13 -6.43 1.43
C SER A 112 15.60 -6.53 1.34
N ALA A 113 15.08 -6.81 0.14
CA ALA A 113 13.66 -7.02 -0.15
C ALA A 113 13.00 -7.96 0.87
N ILE A 114 12.20 -7.40 1.77
CA ILE A 114 11.51 -8.16 2.81
C ILE A 114 10.34 -8.88 2.15
N ARG A 115 10.26 -10.19 2.34
CA ARG A 115 9.16 -11.01 1.85
C ARG A 115 8.23 -11.32 3.01
N TRP A 116 7.03 -10.73 3.00
CA TRP A 116 6.13 -10.78 4.15
C TRP A 116 5.14 -11.94 4.07
N ARG A 117 4.86 -12.52 5.24
CA ARG A 117 3.70 -13.39 5.49
C ARG A 117 3.02 -12.85 6.74
N LEU A 118 1.75 -12.46 6.63
CA LEU A 118 0.99 -12.02 7.80
C LEU A 118 1.00 -13.12 8.88
N PRO A 119 1.17 -12.78 10.18
CA PRO A 119 0.87 -13.71 11.25
C PRO A 119 -0.56 -14.21 11.07
N ARG A 120 -0.81 -15.49 11.38
CA ARG A 120 -2.15 -16.11 11.33
C ARG A 120 -3.18 -15.44 12.26
N LYS A 121 -2.80 -14.35 12.95
CA LYS A 121 -3.54 -13.70 14.03
C LYS A 121 -3.79 -12.21 13.75
N GLY A 122 -3.78 -11.78 12.48
CA GLY A 122 -4.43 -10.56 12.03
C GLY A 122 -5.79 -10.90 11.42
N SER A 123 -6.66 -11.50 12.23
CA SER A 123 -8.05 -11.71 11.83
C SER A 123 -8.80 -10.48 12.30
N ALA A 124 -9.16 -9.58 11.40
CA ALA A 124 -10.17 -8.57 11.67
C ALA A 124 -11.35 -9.30 12.34
N ARG A 125 -11.69 -8.91 13.58
CA ARG A 125 -12.72 -9.61 14.35
C ARG A 125 -14.05 -9.49 13.60
N GLY A 126 -14.52 -10.62 13.07
CA GLY A 126 -15.88 -10.82 12.58
C GLY A 126 -16.26 -10.18 11.23
N SER A 127 -15.65 -9.05 10.86
CA SER A 127 -15.92 -8.37 9.58
C SER A 127 -14.62 -8.33 8.79
N GLY A 128 -14.53 -9.06 7.68
CA GLY A 128 -13.35 -8.97 6.80
C GLY A 128 -13.13 -7.56 6.27
N VAL A 129 -11.95 -7.32 5.69
CA VAL A 129 -11.59 -6.08 5.00
C VAL A 129 -12.68 -5.72 4.00
N LYS A 130 -13.14 -4.46 4.01
CA LYS A 130 -14.24 -4.01 3.14
C LYS A 130 -13.88 -4.08 1.65
N THR A 131 -14.90 -4.06 0.79
CA THR A 131 -14.72 -4.12 -0.67
C THR A 131 -14.54 -2.75 -1.33
N ASP A 132 -14.97 -1.68 -0.67
CA ASP A 132 -14.97 -0.31 -1.18
C ASP A 132 -13.63 0.42 -0.98
N LEU A 133 -12.50 -0.30 -1.04
CA LEU A 133 -11.19 0.23 -0.70
C LEU A 133 -10.70 1.35 -1.64
N MET A 134 -10.22 2.44 -1.06
CA MET A 134 -9.34 3.40 -1.73
C MET A 134 -7.89 3.00 -1.46
N VAL A 135 -7.24 2.40 -2.45
CA VAL A 135 -5.86 1.92 -2.32
C VAL A 135 -4.91 2.92 -2.97
N MET A 136 -3.84 3.29 -2.26
CA MET A 136 -2.82 4.16 -2.80
C MET A 136 -1.39 3.85 -2.33
N LEU A 137 -0.44 4.35 -3.13
CA LEU A 137 0.99 4.41 -2.82
C LEU A 137 1.41 5.88 -2.70
N GLY A 138 2.38 6.16 -1.83
CA GLY A 138 2.99 7.48 -1.70
C GLY A 138 2.51 8.30 -0.49
N LEU A 139 1.26 8.12 -0.08
CA LEU A 139 0.63 8.84 1.03
C LEU A 139 -0.06 7.87 2.01
N GLU A 140 -0.24 8.34 3.24
CA GLU A 140 -1.00 7.68 4.31
C GLU A 140 -2.38 8.35 4.41
N GLN A 141 -3.45 7.56 4.52
CA GLN A 141 -4.84 7.98 4.57
C GLN A 141 -5.40 7.91 6.00
N ASP A 142 -5.55 9.07 6.64
CA ASP A 142 -6.35 9.21 7.87
C ASP A 142 -7.88 9.26 7.56
N SER A 143 -8.27 9.24 6.28
CA SER A 143 -9.66 9.17 5.81
C SER A 143 -9.76 8.61 4.39
N TYR A 144 -10.98 8.28 3.94
CA TYR A 144 -11.20 7.75 2.60
C TYR A 144 -10.72 8.71 1.49
N GLY A 145 -9.57 8.43 0.91
CA GLY A 145 -8.97 9.21 -0.16
C GLY A 145 -8.35 10.55 0.27
N GLY A 146 -8.10 10.79 1.56
CA GLY A 146 -7.64 12.11 2.03
C GLY A 146 -7.01 12.14 3.42
N CYS A 147 -6.93 13.35 3.98
CA CYS A 147 -6.29 13.66 5.27
C CYS A 147 -4.81 13.30 5.33
N PHE A 148 -4.08 13.63 4.26
CA PHE A 148 -2.67 13.33 4.15
C PHE A 148 -1.80 14.20 5.07
N ASP A 149 -0.91 13.59 5.85
CA ASP A 149 0.18 14.30 6.53
C ASP A 149 1.47 14.17 5.69
N VAL A 150 1.98 15.31 5.20
CA VAL A 150 3.19 15.36 4.35
C VAL A 150 4.40 14.69 5.03
N LYS A 151 4.47 14.68 6.37
CA LYS A 151 5.56 14.04 7.11
C LYS A 151 5.56 12.51 6.97
N GLN A 152 4.42 11.93 6.62
CA GLN A 152 4.23 10.50 6.43
C GLN A 152 4.38 10.05 4.97
N SER A 153 4.55 11.01 4.04
CA SER A 153 4.71 10.73 2.61
C SER A 153 5.98 9.92 2.32
N PHE A 154 5.91 9.07 1.31
CA PHE A 154 7.05 8.30 0.81
C PHE A 154 7.85 9.10 -0.23
N VAL A 155 9.17 8.92 -0.20
CA VAL A 155 10.12 9.45 -1.19
C VAL A 155 11.06 8.32 -1.56
N GLY A 156 11.22 8.04 -2.85
CA GLY A 156 12.00 6.92 -3.34
C GLY A 156 11.29 6.18 -4.46
N GLU A 157 11.61 4.89 -4.60
CA GLU A 157 11.09 4.03 -5.66
C GLU A 157 10.18 2.94 -5.09
N ILE A 158 9.05 2.64 -5.74
CA ILE A 158 8.19 1.48 -5.44
C ILE A 158 8.02 0.66 -6.72
N ALA A 159 8.20 -0.66 -6.61
CA ALA A 159 8.08 -1.61 -7.70
C ALA A 159 7.44 -2.93 -7.24
N GLU A 160 7.09 -3.80 -8.20
CA GLU A 160 6.68 -5.19 -7.94
C GLU A 160 5.55 -5.33 -6.90
N VAL A 161 4.59 -4.40 -6.90
CA VAL A 161 3.43 -4.43 -6.00
C VAL A 161 2.44 -5.49 -6.47
N SER A 162 2.17 -6.45 -5.59
CA SER A 162 1.17 -7.48 -5.79
C SER A 162 0.40 -7.79 -4.51
N LEU A 163 -0.90 -8.04 -4.63
CA LEU A 163 -1.81 -8.32 -3.51
C LEU A 163 -2.62 -9.58 -3.83
N TRP A 164 -2.79 -10.47 -2.85
CA TRP A 164 -3.61 -11.67 -2.97
C TRP A 164 -4.62 -11.77 -1.82
N ASP A 165 -5.74 -12.44 -2.08
CA ASP A 165 -6.81 -12.79 -1.14
C ASP A 165 -6.53 -14.05 -0.29
N LYS A 166 -5.26 -14.45 -0.19
CA LYS A 166 -4.83 -15.66 0.52
C LYS A 166 -3.44 -15.51 1.10
N VAL A 167 -3.10 -16.35 2.08
CA VAL A 167 -1.76 -16.37 2.69
C VAL A 167 -0.81 -17.26 1.86
N LEU A 168 0.12 -16.64 1.11
CA LEU A 168 1.11 -17.38 0.31
C LEU A 168 2.19 -18.02 1.21
N THR A 169 2.56 -19.26 0.91
CA THR A 169 3.72 -19.93 1.54
C THR A 169 5.03 -19.44 0.93
N ALA A 170 6.15 -19.56 1.66
CA ALA A 170 7.46 -19.15 1.16
C ALA A 170 7.81 -19.79 -0.20
N LYS A 171 7.44 -21.06 -0.40
CA LYS A 171 7.55 -21.77 -1.69
C LYS A 171 6.53 -21.31 -2.73
N GLY A 172 5.34 -20.88 -2.29
CA GLY A 172 4.25 -20.42 -3.15
C GLY A 172 4.54 -19.08 -3.84
N VAL A 173 5.26 -18.16 -3.18
CA VAL A 173 5.63 -16.87 -3.77
C VAL A 173 6.51 -17.05 -5.02
N ASN A 174 7.42 -18.03 -5.04
CA ASN A 174 8.24 -18.35 -6.22
C ASN A 174 7.46 -19.09 -7.33
N LYS A 175 6.29 -19.64 -7.00
CA LYS A 175 5.44 -20.44 -7.91
C LYS A 175 4.25 -19.65 -8.48
N THR A 176 4.14 -18.35 -8.18
CA THR A 176 3.06 -17.47 -8.66
C THR A 176 3.05 -17.30 -10.19
N GLN A 177 4.10 -17.72 -10.89
CA GLN A 177 4.16 -17.81 -12.35
C GLN A 177 3.52 -19.10 -12.95
N LEU A 178 3.02 -20.04 -12.15
CA LEU A 178 2.53 -21.33 -12.66
C LEU A 178 1.06 -21.27 -13.11
N PRO A 179 0.70 -21.97 -14.21
CA PRO A 179 -0.69 -22.17 -14.62
C PRO A 179 -1.54 -22.76 -13.48
N GLY A 180 -2.63 -22.10 -13.10
CA GLY A 180 -3.54 -22.54 -12.02
C GLY A 180 -3.31 -21.87 -10.65
N ALA A 181 -2.32 -20.99 -10.50
CA ALA A 181 -2.22 -20.12 -9.33
C ALA A 181 -3.36 -19.09 -9.32
N SER A 182 -3.98 -18.85 -8.14
CA SER A 182 -4.95 -17.75 -7.98
C SER A 182 -4.34 -16.43 -8.47
N LYS A 183 -5.07 -15.72 -9.32
CA LYS A 183 -4.65 -14.43 -9.87
C LYS A 183 -4.54 -13.40 -8.73
N PRO A 184 -3.48 -12.57 -8.72
CA PRO A 184 -3.40 -11.47 -7.77
C PRO A 184 -4.59 -10.50 -7.93
N LEU A 185 -5.04 -9.91 -6.82
CA LEU A 185 -5.98 -8.78 -6.80
C LEU A 185 -5.33 -7.50 -7.35
N LEU A 186 -4.04 -7.31 -7.05
CA LEU A 186 -3.16 -6.35 -7.69
C LEU A 186 -1.99 -7.11 -8.30
N ASP A 187 -1.72 -6.88 -9.57
CA ASP A 187 -0.64 -7.54 -10.31
C ASP A 187 0.20 -6.47 -11.02
N TRP A 188 1.47 -6.36 -10.67
CA TRP A 188 2.39 -5.40 -11.28
C TRP A 188 2.53 -5.56 -12.81
N THR A 189 2.30 -6.76 -13.34
CA THR A 189 2.37 -7.05 -14.78
C THR A 189 1.09 -6.71 -15.54
N SER A 190 0.02 -6.35 -14.82
CA SER A 190 -1.26 -5.90 -15.40
C SER A 190 -1.96 -4.90 -14.47
N LEU A 191 -1.19 -3.92 -13.99
CA LEU A 191 -1.62 -3.05 -12.90
C LEU A 191 -2.62 -2.01 -13.41
N LYS A 192 -3.77 -1.89 -12.72
CA LYS A 192 -4.73 -0.81 -12.93
C LYS A 192 -4.42 0.33 -11.95
N PHE A 193 -3.95 1.46 -12.45
CA PHE A 193 -3.55 2.59 -11.61
C PHE A 193 -3.87 3.95 -12.22
N GLN A 194 -3.82 5.00 -11.40
CA GLN A 194 -3.86 6.40 -11.80
C GLN A 194 -2.78 7.16 -11.02
N ILE A 195 -1.94 7.91 -11.73
CA ILE A 195 -0.94 8.80 -11.11
C ILE A 195 -1.59 10.16 -10.83
N GLN A 196 -1.33 10.70 -9.64
CA GLN A 196 -1.66 12.07 -9.27
C GLN A 196 -0.44 12.76 -8.70
N GLY A 197 -0.18 14.00 -9.16
CA GLY A 197 0.99 14.78 -8.74
C GLY A 197 2.27 14.42 -9.51
N ASP A 198 3.40 14.66 -8.85
CA ASP A 198 4.73 14.63 -9.46
C ASP A 198 5.39 13.26 -9.24
N ILE A 199 5.05 12.30 -10.10
CA ILE A 199 5.52 10.90 -10.07
C ILE A 199 5.90 10.49 -11.48
N VAL A 200 7.07 9.86 -11.61
CA VAL A 200 7.54 9.33 -12.91
C VAL A 200 7.67 7.81 -12.85
N ILE A 201 7.52 7.18 -14.01
CA ILE A 201 7.80 5.75 -14.17
C ILE A 201 9.17 5.63 -14.83
N ILE A 202 10.09 4.89 -14.20
CA ILE A 202 11.43 4.63 -14.74
C ILE A 202 11.70 3.13 -14.87
N MET A 203 12.71 2.76 -15.65
CA MET A 203 13.30 1.42 -15.56
C MET A 203 13.98 1.25 -14.21
N LYS A 204 13.66 0.17 -13.50
CA LYS A 204 14.23 -0.12 -12.18
C LYS A 204 15.74 -0.33 -12.30
N LYS A 205 16.53 0.30 -11.43
CA LYS A 205 17.94 -0.05 -11.26
C LYS A 205 17.99 -1.22 -10.27
N LEU A 206 18.23 -2.43 -10.78
CA LEU A 206 18.51 -3.61 -9.94
C LEU A 206 19.98 -3.61 -9.53
#